data_AF-A0A9N9AAA3-F1
#
_entry.id   AF-A0A9N9AAA3-F1
#
_cell.length_a   1.000
_cell.length_b   1.000
_cell.length_c   1.000
_cell.angle_alpha   90.00
_cell.angle_beta   90.00
_cell.angle_gamma   90.00
#
_symmetry.space_group_name_H-M   'P 1'
#
loop_
_entity.id
_entity.type
_entity.pdbx_description
1 polymer ?
#
loop_
_entity_poly.entity_id
_entity_poly.type
_entity_poly.pdbx_seq_one_letter_code
_entity_poly.pdbx_strand_id
1 'polypeptide(L)'
;MKRKSSTITIEIPAKQQRVENRSPSPDFWPDSPTEYGVNDPVDFWPPTPTAEDNDKQTSKLFSNNMATPRSEVVVLITQPPPEAISKYVRNDKSFRNYQQQQLNANLPFVVLEGRVFYVGDRVACLREDNTLAAARILDIDAPKLPHIDPQLQERIFVHFEGWGPEHAKMVTELSIRACTQEIVFGPNGRDDSKTWQTYKEFYSSDEGRRSREHTGVIFDDTMLLHDCPCVLEDRQLSRHPEKPERCIEIMNKFESRGLLRKVKRLRTRMASKDELEECHFDRHVATYFSSKPLVMPNINNGVVESLIENSNTNVEERKIWAPSSLKDKMLCGELGISCDTTYNPAGTPNAARMAAGTVIEMVDAVASGKVVNGFAVVRPPGHHAEHNQAIHGNGTQNLFYDRGDVLYVSLHRYENGTFYPYTGPTTDIGSGEGLGKNVNITFSADKDKPEAMGDTEYIAAFEYIVLPIARQYNPDLVIVSAGFDAAEGHEDGIGGYKITPRGYAYMTQMLKNFANGKLVLALEGGYALEPLSESASACLSALLGSELSPIEQYHLIGGLNTIKPNQAAVTSLQKVVSTLKLYWEFPEEVTRDDFRFALPVEWRAANSLSTRPKRAPKPKKRLAVEG
;
A
#
# COMPACT_ATOMS: atom_id res chain seq x y z
N MET A 1 -7.69 41.76 55.48
CA MET A 1 -6.91 41.68 56.73
C MET A 1 -7.12 40.30 57.36
N LYS A 2 -5.99 39.59 57.59
CA LYS A 2 -5.72 38.46 58.50
C LYS A 2 -6.39 37.08 58.29
N ARG A 3 -5.49 36.16 57.87
CA ARG A 3 -5.50 34.68 57.88
C ARG A 3 -5.65 34.08 59.29
N LYS A 4 -6.23 32.87 59.37
CA LYS A 4 -5.88 31.73 60.25
C LYS A 4 -6.29 30.46 59.48
N SER A 5 -5.41 29.64 58.89
CA SER A 5 -4.46 28.66 59.47
C SER A 5 -5.14 27.60 60.35
N SER A 6 -5.39 26.43 59.76
CA SER A 6 -5.50 25.15 60.47
C SER A 6 -4.96 24.03 59.56
N THR A 7 -3.78 23.55 59.94
CA THR A 7 -3.02 22.43 59.38
C THR A 7 -3.74 21.11 59.67
N ILE A 8 -3.90 20.24 58.66
CA ILE A 8 -4.26 18.83 58.86
C ILE A 8 -3.03 18.00 58.47
N THR A 9 -2.45 17.37 59.48
CA THR A 9 -1.37 16.39 59.39
C THR A 9 -2.01 15.02 59.19
N ILE A 10 -1.66 14.30 58.11
CA ILE A 10 -2.00 12.88 57.95
C ILE A 10 -0.68 12.10 57.94
N GLU A 11 -0.55 11.20 58.92
CA GLU A 11 0.59 10.33 59.15
C GLU A 11 0.70 9.25 58.06
N ILE A 12 1.93 9.04 57.59
CA ILE A 12 2.30 7.96 56.66
C ILE A 12 2.86 6.79 57.50
N PRO A 13 2.27 5.58 57.46
CA PRO A 13 2.84 4.42 58.15
C PRO A 13 4.11 3.91 57.45
N ALA A 14 5.12 3.59 58.25
CA ALA A 14 6.46 3.19 57.85
C ALA A 14 6.51 1.88 57.04
N LYS A 15 7.32 1.87 55.97
CA LYS A 15 7.75 0.68 55.23
C LYS A 15 8.65 -0.20 56.11
N GLN A 16 8.22 -1.43 56.39
CA GLN A 16 9.14 -2.50 56.80
C GLN A 16 9.82 -3.10 55.56
N GLN A 17 11.14 -2.99 55.51
CA GLN A 17 12.01 -3.68 54.57
C GLN A 17 12.03 -5.17 54.90
N ARG A 18 11.72 -6.02 53.91
CA ARG A 18 12.13 -7.42 53.91
C ARG A 18 13.10 -7.62 52.74
N VAL A 19 14.31 -8.03 53.11
CA VAL A 19 15.43 -8.37 52.25
C VAL A 19 15.10 -9.68 51.54
N GLU A 20 15.09 -9.68 50.20
CA GLU A 20 15.21 -10.89 49.41
C GLU A 20 16.42 -10.79 48.49
N ASN A 21 17.23 -11.84 48.55
CA ASN A 21 18.53 -12.00 47.92
C ASN A 21 18.42 -11.94 46.40
N ARG A 22 19.17 -11.03 45.78
CA ARG A 22 19.51 -11.11 44.36
C ARG A 22 20.56 -12.19 44.17
N SER A 23 20.16 -13.31 43.59
CA SER A 23 21.08 -14.24 42.93
C SER A 23 21.15 -13.90 41.43
N PRO A 24 22.31 -14.11 40.78
CA PRO A 24 22.61 -13.56 39.47
C PRO A 24 21.87 -14.26 38.33
N SER A 25 21.65 -13.49 37.25
CA SER A 25 21.16 -13.94 35.95
C SER A 25 21.90 -15.20 35.48
N PRO A 26 21.23 -16.21 34.89
CA PRO A 26 21.93 -17.21 34.12
C PRO A 26 22.43 -16.54 32.84
N ASP A 27 23.74 -16.45 32.71
CA ASP A 27 24.44 -16.16 31.45
C ASP A 27 24.03 -17.21 30.40
N PHE A 28 23.50 -16.73 29.27
CA PHE A 28 23.37 -17.55 28.06
C PHE A 28 23.78 -16.70 26.85
N TRP A 29 25.01 -16.20 26.91
CA TRP A 29 25.78 -15.72 25.77
C TRP A 29 27.01 -16.63 25.61
N PRO A 30 27.29 -17.20 24.44
CA PRO A 30 28.63 -17.67 24.14
C PRO A 30 29.52 -16.51 23.70
N ASP A 31 30.71 -16.45 24.28
CA ASP A 31 31.79 -15.53 23.95
C ASP A 31 32.43 -15.89 22.60
N SER A 32 31.88 -15.44 21.46
CA SER A 32 32.65 -15.08 20.22
C SER A 32 31.77 -15.00 18.95
N PRO A 33 32.15 -14.20 17.93
CA PRO A 33 31.36 -13.99 16.70
C PRO A 33 31.42 -15.11 15.64
N THR A 34 31.82 -16.34 16.00
CA THR A 34 32.15 -17.38 15.00
C THR A 34 31.09 -18.48 14.79
N GLU A 35 29.86 -18.34 15.30
CA GLU A 35 28.77 -19.33 15.08
C GLU A 35 27.62 -18.87 14.17
N TYR A 36 27.74 -17.72 13.50
CA TYR A 36 26.87 -17.44 12.36
C TYR A 36 27.50 -18.06 11.11
N GLY A 37 26.96 -19.22 10.70
CA GLY A 37 27.24 -19.81 9.39
C GLY A 37 26.76 -18.90 8.27
N VAL A 38 27.54 -17.86 7.98
CA VAL A 38 27.49 -17.04 6.78
C VAL A 38 28.54 -17.63 5.84
N ASN A 39 28.10 -18.41 4.86
CA ASN A 39 28.95 -18.77 3.72
C ASN A 39 28.63 -17.79 2.59
N ASP A 40 29.16 -16.57 2.69
CA ASP A 40 29.47 -15.75 1.51
C ASP A 40 31.00 -15.82 1.32
N PRO A 41 31.52 -16.25 0.15
CA PRO A 41 32.95 -16.25 -0.07
C PRO A 41 33.40 -14.82 -0.40
N VAL A 42 34.04 -14.15 0.55
CA VAL A 42 34.75 -12.89 0.32
C VAL A 42 36.21 -13.10 0.72
N ASP A 43 37.07 -13.33 -0.26
CA ASP A 43 38.52 -13.28 -0.09
C ASP A 43 39.11 -12.18 -0.98
N PHE A 44 40.04 -11.42 -0.37
CA PHE A 44 40.96 -10.40 -0.90
C PHE A 44 40.54 -8.91 -0.85
N TRP A 45 40.90 -8.26 0.26
CA TRP A 45 41.62 -6.97 0.21
C TRP A 45 42.59 -6.81 1.42
N PRO A 46 43.81 -6.27 1.25
CA PRO A 46 44.86 -6.24 2.29
C PRO A 46 44.70 -5.10 3.33
N PRO A 47 45.39 -5.17 4.50
CA PRO A 47 45.14 -4.25 5.61
C PRO A 47 45.86 -2.91 5.44
N THR A 48 45.23 -1.84 5.94
CA THR A 48 45.86 -0.51 6.13
C THR A 48 45.69 -0.06 7.60
N PRO A 49 46.61 0.78 8.12
CA PRO A 49 47.21 0.61 9.45
C PRO A 49 46.57 1.51 10.51
N THR A 50 46.63 1.05 11.76
CA THR A 50 46.30 1.83 12.96
C THR A 50 47.35 2.91 13.22
N ALA A 51 46.89 4.15 13.44
CA ALA A 51 47.73 5.26 13.89
C ALA A 51 47.53 5.49 15.39
N GLU A 52 48.56 5.20 16.17
CA GLU A 52 48.75 5.66 17.55
C GLU A 52 49.42 7.06 17.56
N ASP A 53 49.08 7.82 18.60
CA ASP A 53 49.84 8.85 19.33
C ASP A 53 50.52 10.03 18.58
N ASN A 54 50.11 11.26 18.96
CA ASN A 54 51.02 12.26 19.57
C ASN A 54 50.29 13.57 19.97
N ASP A 55 50.08 13.72 21.28
CA ASP A 55 50.52 14.80 22.18
C ASP A 55 50.58 16.31 21.76
N LYS A 56 50.06 17.13 22.70
CA LYS A 56 50.55 18.43 23.24
C LYS A 56 50.05 19.81 22.75
N GLN A 57 49.46 20.49 23.75
CA GLN A 57 49.58 21.91 24.17
C GLN A 57 48.87 23.05 23.39
N THR A 58 47.87 23.71 24.03
CA THR A 58 48.05 25.03 24.71
C THR A 58 46.75 25.61 25.34
N SER A 59 46.85 25.83 26.66
CA SER A 59 46.26 26.81 27.61
C SER A 59 45.05 27.74 27.34
N LYS A 60 44.11 27.69 28.32
CA LYS A 60 43.51 28.75 29.19
C LYS A 60 42.60 29.85 28.61
N LEU A 61 41.32 29.80 29.00
CA LEU A 61 40.63 30.83 29.82
C LEU A 61 39.28 30.29 30.34
N PHE A 62 39.07 30.36 31.67
CA PHE A 62 37.83 30.02 32.38
C PHE A 62 37.29 31.27 33.07
N SER A 63 35.98 31.51 33.02
CA SER A 63 35.17 31.89 34.21
C SER A 63 33.65 31.85 33.94
N ASN A 64 33.00 30.86 34.57
CA ASN A 64 31.72 30.82 35.31
C ASN A 64 30.43 31.49 34.79
N ASN A 65 29.37 30.69 34.54
CA ASN A 65 28.33 30.38 35.55
C ASN A 65 27.27 29.33 35.11
N MET A 66 27.04 28.35 36.00
CA MET A 66 25.85 27.51 36.29
C MET A 66 25.03 26.80 35.20
N ALA A 67 25.16 25.45 35.10
CA ALA A 67 24.20 24.42 35.56
C ALA A 67 24.55 23.03 34.96
N THR A 68 24.35 21.96 35.74
CA THR A 68 24.89 20.60 35.59
C THR A 68 24.23 19.68 34.52
N PRO A 69 24.90 18.59 34.13
CA PRO A 69 24.79 17.95 32.81
C PRO A 69 24.05 16.60 32.84
N ARG A 70 23.58 16.12 31.68
CA ARG A 70 23.65 14.69 31.32
C ARG A 70 23.24 14.37 29.88
N SER A 71 24.19 13.71 29.21
CA SER A 71 24.08 12.85 28.02
C SER A 71 23.53 13.47 26.74
N GLU A 72 24.38 14.27 26.11
CA GLU A 72 24.48 14.31 24.65
C GLU A 72 24.89 12.90 24.16
N VAL A 73 23.92 12.14 23.67
CA VAL A 73 24.15 11.27 22.51
C VAL A 73 23.49 12.01 21.35
N VAL A 74 24.25 12.92 20.76
CA VAL A 74 23.97 13.37 19.40
C VAL A 74 24.31 12.18 18.53
N VAL A 75 23.30 11.46 18.06
CA VAL A 75 23.51 10.57 16.92
C VAL A 75 23.75 11.47 15.73
N LEU A 76 25.04 11.76 15.48
CA LEU A 76 25.53 12.14 14.18
C LEU A 76 25.30 10.95 13.26
N ILE A 77 24.10 10.84 12.69
CA ILE A 77 23.97 10.22 11.37
C ILE A 77 24.58 11.24 10.42
N THR A 78 25.87 11.11 10.17
CA THR A 78 26.48 11.73 9.00
C THR A 78 25.88 11.04 7.78
N GLN A 79 24.71 11.49 7.33
CA GLN A 79 24.53 11.55 5.90
C GLN A 79 25.66 12.44 5.38
N PRO A 80 26.42 12.04 4.34
CA PRO A 80 27.28 12.99 3.68
C PRO A 80 26.38 14.16 3.22
N PRO A 81 26.82 15.41 3.36
CA PRO A 81 26.00 16.55 2.97
C PRO A 81 25.65 16.44 1.48
N PRO A 82 24.44 16.85 1.04
CA PRO A 82 24.06 16.98 -0.38
C PRO A 82 25.00 17.89 -1.20
N GLU A 83 25.95 18.54 -0.52
CA GLU A 83 26.89 19.51 -1.08
C GLU A 83 28.25 18.91 -1.45
N ALA A 84 28.58 17.66 -1.07
CA ALA A 84 29.80 16.98 -1.51
C ALA A 84 29.68 16.39 -2.95
N ILE A 85 28.47 16.28 -3.50
CA ILE A 85 28.24 15.97 -4.92
C ILE A 85 28.11 17.27 -5.76
N SER A 86 27.89 18.42 -5.11
CA SER A 86 27.49 19.65 -5.81
C SER A 86 28.62 20.58 -6.29
N LYS A 87 29.90 20.27 -6.01
CA LYS A 87 31.02 21.12 -6.49
C LYS A 87 31.78 20.55 -7.70
N TYR A 88 31.68 19.24 -7.95
CA TYR A 88 32.32 18.61 -9.13
C TYR A 88 31.43 18.63 -10.38
N VAL A 89 30.12 18.75 -10.22
CA VAL A 89 29.15 18.61 -11.34
C VAL A 89 28.76 19.95 -11.97
N ARG A 90 29.01 21.09 -11.32
CA ARG A 90 28.52 22.39 -11.81
C ARG A 90 29.41 23.13 -12.81
N ASN A 91 30.68 22.72 -12.98
CA ASN A 91 31.63 23.41 -13.86
C ASN A 91 32.19 22.56 -15.02
N ASP A 92 31.70 21.33 -15.21
CA ASP A 92 32.18 20.51 -16.32
C ASP A 92 31.44 20.85 -17.62
N LYS A 93 32.17 21.41 -18.60
CA LYS A 93 31.67 21.68 -19.95
C LYS A 93 31.26 20.40 -20.69
N SER A 94 31.73 19.22 -20.25
CA SER A 94 31.31 17.92 -20.77
C SER A 94 29.85 17.58 -20.44
N PHE A 95 29.36 18.02 -19.27
CA PHE A 95 27.99 17.73 -18.78
C PHE A 95 26.92 18.49 -19.56
N ARG A 96 27.20 19.73 -19.99
CA ARG A 96 26.29 20.51 -20.85
C ARG A 96 26.23 19.96 -22.27
N ASN A 97 27.36 19.47 -22.80
CA ASN A 97 27.41 18.84 -24.12
C ASN A 97 26.68 17.49 -24.15
N TYR A 98 26.65 16.74 -23.03
CA TYR A 98 25.91 15.48 -22.91
C TYR A 98 24.38 15.69 -22.95
N GLN A 99 23.85 16.70 -22.23
CA GLN A 99 22.43 17.06 -22.33
C GLN A 99 22.03 17.60 -23.72
N GLN A 100 22.93 18.32 -24.39
CA GLN A 100 22.67 18.84 -25.74
C GLN A 100 22.76 17.76 -26.83
N GLN A 101 23.49 16.66 -26.60
CA GLN A 101 23.53 15.51 -27.51
C GLN A 101 22.34 14.55 -27.33
N GLN A 102 21.73 14.45 -26.14
CA GLN A 102 20.54 13.61 -25.91
C GLN A 102 19.24 14.17 -26.52
N LEU A 103 19.21 15.46 -26.88
CA LEU A 103 18.02 16.07 -27.49
C LEU A 103 17.82 15.69 -28.98
N ASN A 104 18.78 15.02 -29.62
CA ASN A 104 18.77 14.85 -31.08
C ASN A 104 18.94 13.40 -31.64
N ALA A 105 18.83 12.33 -30.84
CA ALA A 105 18.86 10.97 -31.41
C ALA A 105 18.03 9.92 -30.65
N ASN A 106 17.05 9.37 -31.38
CA ASN A 106 16.19 8.21 -31.20
C ASN A 106 16.57 7.14 -30.13
N LEU A 107 15.58 6.88 -29.25
CA LEU A 107 15.29 5.68 -28.45
C LEU A 107 16.35 5.18 -27.42
N PRO A 108 15.93 4.74 -26.22
CA PRO A 108 16.84 4.14 -25.24
C PRO A 108 17.33 2.77 -25.72
N PHE A 109 18.62 2.49 -25.57
CA PHE A 109 19.26 1.25 -26.01
C PHE A 109 20.27 0.71 -24.99
N VAL A 110 20.55 -0.59 -25.10
CA VAL A 110 21.56 -1.32 -24.30
C VAL A 110 22.47 -2.12 -25.23
N VAL A 111 23.77 -2.21 -24.92
CA VAL A 111 24.79 -2.89 -25.75
C VAL A 111 25.31 -4.16 -25.05
N LEU A 112 24.90 -5.36 -25.49
CA LEU A 112 25.51 -6.65 -25.08
C LEU A 112 26.46 -7.16 -26.15
N GLU A 113 27.74 -7.34 -25.84
CA GLU A 113 28.74 -7.88 -26.80
C GLU A 113 28.73 -7.15 -28.16
N GLY A 114 28.40 -5.85 -28.17
CA GLY A 114 28.24 -5.04 -29.39
C GLY A 114 26.85 -5.08 -30.07
N ARG A 115 25.86 -5.81 -29.53
CA ARG A 115 24.46 -5.81 -29.99
C ARG A 115 23.62 -4.77 -29.26
N VAL A 116 22.94 -3.93 -30.03
CA VAL A 116 22.03 -2.88 -29.55
C VAL A 116 20.61 -3.44 -29.43
N PHE A 117 19.98 -3.33 -28.27
CA PHE A 117 18.57 -3.69 -28.07
C PHE A 117 17.63 -2.49 -28.10
N TYR A 118 16.43 -2.71 -28.63
CA TYR A 118 15.35 -1.73 -28.68
C TYR A 118 14.06 -2.27 -28.04
N VAL A 119 13.21 -1.35 -27.60
CA VAL A 119 11.85 -1.68 -27.18
C VAL A 119 11.09 -2.40 -28.30
N GLY A 120 10.43 -3.50 -27.95
CA GLY A 120 9.73 -4.41 -28.84
C GLY A 120 10.60 -5.55 -29.40
N ASP A 121 11.93 -5.51 -29.23
CA ASP A 121 12.79 -6.59 -29.70
C ASP A 121 12.49 -7.90 -28.95
N ARG A 122 12.56 -9.01 -29.68
CA ARG A 122 12.52 -10.34 -29.08
C ARG A 122 13.91 -10.76 -28.68
N VAL A 123 14.04 -11.21 -27.45
CA VAL A 123 15.28 -11.72 -26.88
C VAL A 123 15.06 -13.10 -26.27
N ALA A 124 16.14 -13.87 -26.16
CA ALA A 124 16.17 -15.06 -25.32
C ALA A 124 16.60 -14.62 -23.92
N CYS A 125 15.74 -14.79 -22.93
CA CYS A 125 15.96 -14.33 -21.57
C CYS A 125 15.85 -15.49 -20.58
N LEU A 126 16.80 -15.57 -19.65
CA LEU A 126 16.75 -16.52 -18.55
C LEU A 126 15.62 -16.13 -17.57
N ARG A 127 14.86 -17.13 -17.16
CA ARG A 127 13.92 -17.07 -16.04
C ARG A 127 14.60 -17.54 -14.75
N GLU A 128 13.93 -17.35 -13.62
CA GLU A 128 14.46 -17.72 -12.28
C GLU A 128 14.68 -19.23 -12.12
N ASP A 129 13.90 -20.05 -12.82
CA ASP A 129 14.05 -21.50 -12.90
C ASP A 129 15.20 -21.93 -13.84
N ASN A 130 16.05 -20.98 -14.26
CA ASN A 130 17.12 -21.14 -15.25
C ASN A 130 16.66 -21.61 -16.64
N THR A 131 15.35 -21.56 -16.93
CA THR A 131 14.85 -21.83 -18.27
C THR A 131 15.10 -20.65 -19.20
N LEU A 132 15.50 -20.94 -20.45
CA LEU A 132 15.66 -19.91 -21.46
C LEU A 132 14.34 -19.72 -22.22
N ALA A 133 13.73 -18.55 -22.06
CA ALA A 133 12.42 -18.25 -22.59
C ALA A 133 12.46 -17.11 -23.63
N ALA A 134 11.50 -17.13 -24.55
CA ALA A 134 11.26 -16.02 -25.46
C ALA A 134 10.68 -14.82 -24.68
N ALA A 135 11.30 -13.65 -24.80
CA ALA A 135 10.85 -12.44 -24.13
C ALA A 135 10.88 -11.22 -25.06
N ARG A 136 10.07 -10.21 -24.73
CA ARG A 136 9.95 -8.93 -25.41
C ARG A 136 10.39 -7.81 -24.50
N ILE A 137 11.23 -6.92 -25.00
CA ILE A 137 11.65 -5.73 -24.26
C ILE A 137 10.51 -4.72 -24.22
N LEU A 138 10.04 -4.40 -23.04
CA LEU A 138 8.99 -3.42 -22.77
C LEU A 138 9.56 -2.02 -22.53
N ASP A 139 10.65 -1.93 -21.76
CA ASP A 139 11.25 -0.65 -21.38
C ASP A 139 12.74 -0.84 -21.09
N ILE A 140 13.49 0.25 -21.21
CA ILE A 140 14.92 0.31 -20.91
C ILE A 140 15.16 1.58 -20.11
N ASP A 141 15.53 1.41 -18.83
CA ASP A 141 15.88 2.52 -17.96
C ASP A 141 17.30 3.04 -18.26
N ALA A 142 17.49 4.35 -18.10
CA ALA A 142 18.80 4.97 -18.20
C ALA A 142 19.76 4.44 -17.10
N PRO A 143 21.08 4.32 -17.38
CA PRO A 143 22.06 3.97 -16.36
C PRO A 143 22.10 5.07 -15.29
N LYS A 144 21.71 4.72 -14.05
CA LYS A 144 21.57 5.70 -12.95
C LYS A 144 22.70 5.67 -11.94
N LEU A 145 23.56 4.64 -11.95
CA LEU A 145 24.60 4.49 -10.94
C LEU A 145 25.95 4.29 -11.62
N PRO A 146 26.81 5.33 -11.69
CA PRO A 146 28.11 5.24 -12.36
C PRO A 146 29.11 4.30 -11.64
N HIS A 147 28.79 3.88 -10.41
CA HIS A 147 29.65 3.07 -9.54
C HIS A 147 29.27 1.58 -9.51
N ILE A 148 28.16 1.18 -10.14
CA ILE A 148 27.79 -0.23 -10.29
C ILE A 148 28.07 -0.63 -11.73
N ASP A 149 28.68 -1.80 -11.95
CA ASP A 149 28.86 -2.35 -13.30
C ASP A 149 27.52 -2.31 -14.06
N PRO A 150 27.43 -1.60 -15.21
CA PRO A 150 26.21 -1.54 -16.00
C PRO A 150 25.61 -2.92 -16.28
N GLN A 151 26.43 -3.96 -16.47
CA GLN A 151 25.95 -5.30 -16.79
C GLN A 151 25.16 -5.94 -15.64
N LEU A 152 25.48 -5.58 -14.40
CA LEU A 152 24.82 -6.07 -13.18
C LEU A 152 23.56 -5.26 -12.84
N GLN A 153 23.35 -4.12 -13.48
CA GLN A 153 22.16 -3.30 -13.23
C GLN A 153 20.95 -3.90 -13.95
N GLU A 154 19.92 -4.26 -13.18
CA GLU A 154 18.60 -4.54 -13.72
C GLU A 154 18.10 -3.30 -14.45
N ARG A 155 17.98 -3.34 -15.77
CA ARG A 155 17.68 -2.15 -16.59
C ARG A 155 16.68 -2.39 -17.70
N ILE A 156 16.47 -3.65 -18.05
CA ILE A 156 15.64 -4.02 -19.19
C ILE A 156 14.37 -4.63 -18.61
N PHE A 157 13.23 -3.99 -18.81
CA PHE A 157 11.95 -4.58 -18.44
C PHE A 157 11.50 -5.50 -19.57
N VAL A 158 11.23 -6.77 -19.26
CA VAL A 158 10.87 -7.78 -20.25
C VAL A 158 9.52 -8.43 -19.94
N HIS A 159 8.77 -8.76 -20.98
CA HIS A 159 7.61 -9.63 -20.93
C HIS A 159 7.96 -10.98 -21.55
N PHE A 160 7.69 -12.09 -20.87
CA PHE A 160 7.92 -13.42 -21.43
C PHE A 160 6.72 -13.85 -22.29
N GLU A 161 6.95 -14.13 -23.58
CA GLU A 161 5.86 -14.43 -24.52
C GLU A 161 5.13 -15.72 -24.16
N GLY A 162 3.80 -15.67 -24.15
CA GLY A 162 2.95 -16.80 -23.77
C GLY A 162 2.73 -16.98 -22.27
N TRP A 163 3.41 -16.19 -21.43
CA TRP A 163 3.12 -16.09 -20.00
C TRP A 163 2.22 -14.88 -19.73
N GLY A 164 1.54 -14.87 -18.57
CA GLY A 164 0.74 -13.72 -18.17
C GLY A 164 1.58 -12.47 -17.86
N PRO A 165 0.96 -11.28 -17.87
CA PRO A 165 1.62 -9.99 -17.61
C PRO A 165 2.25 -9.89 -16.21
N GLU A 166 1.82 -10.71 -15.26
CA GLU A 166 2.39 -10.85 -13.91
C GLU A 166 3.85 -11.33 -13.93
N HIS A 167 4.27 -12.05 -14.97
CA HIS A 167 5.64 -12.55 -15.08
C HIS A 167 6.63 -11.55 -15.70
N ALA A 168 6.15 -10.37 -16.10
CA ALA A 168 7.02 -9.33 -16.65
C ALA A 168 7.91 -8.76 -15.54
N LYS A 169 9.22 -8.71 -15.77
CA LYS A 169 10.20 -8.35 -14.74
C LYS A 169 11.32 -7.48 -15.27
N MET A 170 11.98 -6.78 -14.36
CA MET A 170 13.27 -6.14 -14.65
C MET A 170 14.35 -7.21 -14.70
N VAL A 171 15.21 -7.15 -15.70
CA VAL A 171 16.34 -8.07 -15.85
C VAL A 171 17.64 -7.31 -16.08
N THR A 172 18.74 -7.98 -15.75
CA THR A 172 20.09 -7.51 -16.05
C THR A 172 20.44 -7.83 -17.50
N GLU A 173 21.48 -7.18 -18.00
CA GLU A 173 22.10 -7.55 -19.27
C GLU A 173 22.56 -9.03 -19.27
N LEU A 174 23.02 -9.52 -18.12
CA LEU A 174 23.43 -10.92 -17.94
C LEU A 174 22.29 -11.92 -17.96
N SER A 175 21.02 -11.51 -18.03
CA SER A 175 19.89 -12.42 -18.18
C SER A 175 19.59 -12.72 -19.66
N ILE A 176 20.06 -11.87 -20.58
CA ILE A 176 19.81 -12.02 -22.02
C ILE A 176 20.92 -12.86 -22.65
N ARG A 177 20.57 -13.78 -23.54
CA ARG A 177 21.51 -14.69 -24.21
C ARG A 177 21.46 -14.54 -25.73
N ALA A 178 22.61 -14.74 -26.38
CA ALA A 178 22.65 -14.94 -27.82
C ALA A 178 21.92 -16.24 -28.17
N CYS A 179 20.90 -16.16 -29.02
CA CYS A 179 20.01 -17.28 -29.33
C CYS A 179 20.72 -18.34 -30.20
N THR A 180 21.36 -19.31 -29.54
CA THR A 180 21.95 -20.51 -30.16
C THR A 180 21.30 -21.81 -29.67
N GLN A 181 20.37 -21.71 -28.71
CA GLN A 181 19.67 -22.82 -28.06
C GLN A 181 18.16 -22.75 -28.33
N GLU A 182 17.45 -23.85 -28.04
CA GLU A 182 15.99 -23.92 -28.11
C GLU A 182 15.36 -23.00 -27.05
N ILE A 183 14.45 -22.12 -27.48
CA ILE A 183 13.76 -21.15 -26.61
C ILE A 183 12.34 -21.64 -26.32
N VAL A 184 11.93 -21.53 -25.06
CA VAL A 184 10.59 -21.95 -24.62
C VAL A 184 9.62 -20.77 -24.68
N PHE A 185 8.38 -21.04 -25.08
CA PHE A 185 7.25 -20.13 -24.97
C PHE A 185 6.36 -20.56 -23.80
N GLY A 186 5.62 -19.61 -23.24
CA GLY A 186 4.67 -19.90 -22.18
C GLY A 186 3.48 -20.72 -22.65
N PRO A 187 2.58 -21.09 -21.74
CA PRO A 187 1.43 -21.95 -22.03
C PRO A 187 0.51 -21.41 -23.14
N ASN A 188 0.47 -20.09 -23.34
CA ASN A 188 -0.35 -19.46 -24.39
C ASN A 188 0.38 -19.37 -25.75
N GLY A 189 1.61 -19.88 -25.85
CA GLY A 189 2.40 -19.89 -27.07
C GLY A 189 3.02 -18.53 -27.40
N ARG A 190 3.19 -18.25 -28.70
CA ARG A 190 3.84 -17.04 -29.18
C ARG A 190 2.85 -15.87 -29.23
N ASP A 191 3.29 -14.70 -28.76
CA ASP A 191 2.48 -13.48 -28.87
C ASP A 191 2.31 -13.02 -30.32
N ASP A 192 1.18 -12.35 -30.59
CA ASP A 192 0.88 -11.76 -31.88
C ASP A 192 1.86 -10.62 -32.22
N SER A 193 2.48 -10.71 -33.40
CA SER A 193 3.50 -9.74 -33.83
C SER A 193 2.90 -8.37 -34.17
N LYS A 194 1.64 -8.32 -34.62
CA LYS A 194 0.96 -7.05 -34.92
C LYS A 194 0.72 -6.23 -33.64
N THR A 195 0.31 -6.90 -32.57
CA THR A 195 0.12 -6.32 -31.24
C THR A 195 1.38 -5.61 -30.73
N TRP A 196 2.54 -6.26 -30.88
CA TRP A 196 3.84 -5.69 -30.51
C TRP A 196 4.29 -4.53 -31.40
N GLN A 197 3.97 -4.58 -32.69
CA GLN A 197 4.23 -3.47 -33.60
C GLN A 197 3.44 -2.22 -33.17
N THR A 198 2.15 -2.37 -32.87
CA THR A 198 1.31 -1.28 -32.34
C THR A 198 1.87 -0.73 -31.02
N TYR A 199 2.35 -1.61 -30.12
CA TYR A 199 2.98 -1.18 -28.88
C TYR A 199 4.23 -0.33 -29.15
N LYS A 200 5.11 -0.75 -30.07
CA LYS A 200 6.33 -0.02 -30.43
C LYS A 200 6.05 1.38 -31.00
N GLU A 201 5.02 1.48 -31.84
CA GLU A 201 4.55 2.73 -32.42
C GLU A 201 4.01 3.67 -31.33
N PHE A 202 3.13 3.18 -30.46
CA PHE A 202 2.65 3.94 -29.31
C PHE A 202 3.80 4.36 -28.39
N TYR A 203 4.70 3.44 -28.04
CA TYR A 203 5.81 3.68 -27.14
C TYR A 203 6.69 4.84 -27.62
N SER A 204 6.93 4.91 -28.92
CA SER A 204 7.78 5.92 -29.55
C SER A 204 7.08 7.26 -29.77
N SER A 205 5.75 7.31 -29.66
CA SER A 205 4.96 8.54 -29.81
C SER A 205 5.11 9.52 -28.64
N ASP A 206 4.75 10.79 -28.86
CA ASP A 206 4.67 11.80 -27.80
C ASP A 206 3.62 11.46 -26.74
N GLU A 207 2.52 10.83 -27.15
CA GLU A 207 1.51 10.30 -26.23
C GLU A 207 2.11 9.23 -25.33
N GLY A 208 2.79 8.23 -25.89
CA GLY A 208 3.45 7.18 -25.13
C GLY A 208 4.52 7.71 -24.17
N ARG A 209 5.33 8.68 -24.61
CA ARG A 209 6.33 9.32 -23.74
C ARG A 209 5.68 9.99 -22.53
N ARG A 210 4.68 10.85 -22.76
CA ARG A 210 3.92 11.52 -21.69
C ARG A 210 3.26 10.52 -20.75
N SER A 211 2.69 9.45 -21.30
CA SER A 211 2.00 8.43 -20.51
C SER A 211 2.94 7.72 -19.51
N ARG A 212 4.19 7.45 -19.92
CA ARG A 212 5.21 6.85 -19.05
C ARG A 212 5.79 7.82 -18.01
N GLU A 213 5.78 9.12 -18.27
CA GLU A 213 6.16 10.12 -17.26
C GLU A 213 5.02 10.44 -16.30
N HIS A 214 3.79 10.06 -16.67
CA HIS A 214 2.60 10.39 -15.90
C HIS A 214 2.18 9.29 -14.92
N THR A 215 1.95 8.05 -15.36
CA THR A 215 1.35 7.01 -14.52
C THR A 215 2.23 5.76 -14.43
N GLY A 216 2.59 5.38 -13.20
CA GLY A 216 3.31 4.15 -12.89
C GLY A 216 2.39 2.98 -12.53
N VAL A 217 2.80 1.76 -12.89
CA VAL A 217 2.28 0.51 -12.34
C VAL A 217 3.44 -0.33 -11.84
N ILE A 218 3.28 -0.91 -10.65
CA ILE A 218 4.29 -1.78 -10.03
C ILE A 218 3.63 -3.07 -9.52
N PHE A 219 4.31 -4.20 -9.72
CA PHE A 219 3.88 -5.53 -9.33
C PHE A 219 5.10 -6.48 -9.34
N ASP A 220 5.11 -7.49 -8.47
CA ASP A 220 6.14 -8.53 -8.37
C ASP A 220 5.50 -9.89 -8.11
N ASP A 221 5.87 -10.94 -8.86
CA ASP A 221 5.30 -12.28 -8.70
C ASP A 221 5.80 -13.02 -7.45
N THR A 222 6.84 -12.53 -6.76
CA THR A 222 7.22 -13.01 -5.41
C THR A 222 6.06 -12.90 -4.43
N MET A 223 5.17 -11.91 -4.61
CA MET A 223 3.97 -11.75 -3.78
C MET A 223 2.96 -12.89 -3.96
N LEU A 224 3.06 -13.68 -5.04
CA LEU A 224 2.23 -14.87 -5.27
C LEU A 224 2.64 -16.06 -4.40
N LEU A 225 3.85 -16.03 -3.80
CA LEU A 225 4.32 -17.06 -2.86
C LEU A 225 3.53 -17.05 -1.54
N HIS A 226 2.88 -15.94 -1.20
CA HIS A 226 1.92 -15.90 -0.11
C HIS A 226 0.68 -16.69 -0.51
N ASP A 227 0.53 -17.92 -0.05
CA ASP A 227 -0.66 -18.73 -0.36
C ASP A 227 -1.07 -19.54 0.86
N CYS A 228 -2.38 -19.74 1.01
CA CYS A 228 -2.94 -20.36 2.20
C CYS A 228 -2.62 -21.87 2.21
N PRO A 229 -2.17 -22.45 3.33
CA PRO A 229 -1.89 -23.89 3.41
C PRO A 229 -3.08 -24.79 3.03
N CYS A 230 -4.33 -24.29 3.09
CA CYS A 230 -5.52 -25.04 2.65
C CYS A 230 -5.47 -25.47 1.17
N VAL A 231 -4.60 -24.87 0.34
CA VAL A 231 -4.39 -25.32 -1.05
C VAL A 231 -3.69 -26.69 -1.15
N LEU A 232 -3.03 -27.14 -0.08
CA LEU A 232 -2.29 -28.40 -0.05
C LEU A 232 -3.21 -29.62 0.01
N GLU A 233 -4.44 -29.46 0.49
CA GLU A 233 -5.42 -30.55 0.53
C GLU A 233 -6.15 -30.72 -0.81
N ASP A 234 -6.55 -29.61 -1.47
CA ASP A 234 -7.02 -29.57 -2.86
C ASP A 234 -7.02 -28.12 -3.39
N ARG A 235 -6.22 -27.84 -4.42
CA ARG A 235 -6.09 -26.51 -5.04
C ARG A 235 -7.39 -26.00 -5.66
N GLN A 236 -8.30 -26.88 -6.09
CA GLN A 236 -9.61 -26.48 -6.64
C GLN A 236 -10.63 -26.13 -5.55
N LEU A 237 -10.36 -26.49 -4.29
CA LEU A 237 -11.24 -26.25 -3.15
C LEU A 237 -10.72 -25.15 -2.20
N SER A 238 -9.65 -24.43 -2.56
CA SER A 238 -9.19 -23.28 -1.77
C SER A 238 -10.28 -22.23 -1.66
N ARG A 239 -10.79 -22.04 -0.44
CA ARG A 239 -11.83 -21.06 -0.11
C ARG A 239 -11.26 -19.76 0.46
N HIS A 240 -9.93 -19.64 0.56
CA HIS A 240 -9.33 -18.47 1.19
C HIS A 240 -9.58 -17.22 0.32
N PRO A 241 -10.14 -16.14 0.89
CA PRO A 241 -10.48 -14.95 0.13
C PRO A 241 -9.23 -14.20 -0.39
N GLU A 242 -8.18 -14.07 0.42
CA GLU A 242 -6.91 -13.46 0.01
C GLU A 242 -6.03 -14.51 -0.67
N LYS A 243 -6.16 -14.61 -1.99
CA LYS A 243 -5.49 -15.62 -2.84
C LYS A 243 -4.66 -14.97 -3.95
N PRO A 244 -3.61 -15.64 -4.47
CA PRO A 244 -2.73 -15.08 -5.51
C PRO A 244 -3.46 -14.59 -6.76
N GLU A 245 -4.56 -15.25 -7.13
CA GLU A 245 -5.37 -14.94 -8.30
C GLU A 245 -5.92 -13.51 -8.29
N ARG A 246 -6.01 -12.87 -7.13
CA ARG A 246 -6.43 -11.46 -7.00
C ARG A 246 -5.54 -10.53 -7.82
N CYS A 247 -4.23 -10.63 -7.62
CA CYS A 247 -3.27 -9.80 -8.36
C CYS A 247 -3.15 -10.22 -9.81
N ILE A 248 -3.17 -11.54 -10.08
CA ILE A 248 -3.11 -12.07 -11.45
C ILE A 248 -4.30 -11.55 -12.28
N GLU A 249 -5.51 -11.58 -11.74
CA GLU A 249 -6.70 -11.12 -12.44
C GLU A 249 -6.68 -9.61 -12.69
N ILE A 250 -6.18 -8.80 -11.74
CA ILE A 250 -5.96 -7.36 -11.97
C ILE A 250 -5.00 -7.15 -13.14
N MET A 251 -3.86 -7.84 -13.15
CA MET A 251 -2.85 -7.71 -14.19
C MET A 251 -3.38 -8.16 -15.56
N ASN A 252 -4.12 -9.27 -15.61
CA ASN A 252 -4.82 -9.73 -16.82
C ASN A 252 -5.86 -8.72 -17.32
N LYS A 253 -6.61 -8.10 -16.40
CA LYS A 253 -7.57 -7.06 -16.74
C LYS A 253 -6.88 -5.82 -17.30
N PHE A 254 -5.74 -5.41 -16.73
CA PHE A 254 -4.97 -4.29 -17.25
C PHE A 254 -4.43 -4.58 -18.66
N GLU A 255 -3.95 -5.80 -18.93
CA GLU A 255 -3.44 -6.18 -20.26
C GLU A 255 -4.57 -6.29 -21.28
N SER A 256 -5.69 -6.94 -20.94
CA SER A 256 -6.83 -7.11 -21.86
C SER A 256 -7.43 -5.78 -22.32
N ARG A 257 -7.33 -4.72 -21.49
CA ARG A 257 -7.73 -3.36 -21.84
C ARG A 257 -6.61 -2.50 -22.45
N GLY A 258 -5.43 -3.07 -22.63
CA GLY A 258 -4.25 -2.38 -23.16
C GLY A 258 -3.72 -1.26 -22.25
N LEU A 259 -4.08 -1.25 -20.96
CA LEU A 259 -3.65 -0.23 -20.01
C LEU A 259 -2.17 -0.37 -19.68
N LEU A 260 -1.66 -1.60 -19.59
CA LEU A 260 -0.24 -1.87 -19.30
C LEU A 260 0.72 -1.30 -20.33
N ARG A 261 0.22 -0.99 -21.53
CA ARG A 261 0.99 -0.38 -22.61
C ARG A 261 1.17 1.13 -22.43
N LYS A 262 0.34 1.74 -21.58
CA LYS A 262 0.24 3.18 -21.35
C LYS A 262 0.92 3.62 -20.06
N VAL A 263 1.40 2.70 -19.26
CA VAL A 263 1.98 3.01 -17.96
C VAL A 263 3.49 2.83 -17.99
N LYS A 264 4.19 3.52 -17.10
CA LYS A 264 5.58 3.18 -16.77
C LYS A 264 5.58 2.00 -15.82
N ARG A 265 6.36 0.97 -16.18
CA ARG A 265 6.62 -0.16 -15.30
C ARG A 265 7.77 0.20 -14.37
N LEU A 266 7.52 0.11 -13.07
CA LEU A 266 8.49 0.46 -12.04
C LEU A 266 9.19 -0.79 -11.51
N ARG A 267 10.34 -0.57 -10.87
CA ARG A 267 11.17 -1.62 -10.29
C ARG A 267 10.70 -1.92 -8.89
N THR A 268 10.78 -3.18 -8.52
CA THR A 268 10.40 -3.70 -7.21
C THR A 268 11.64 -3.99 -6.39
N ARG A 269 11.47 -4.04 -5.07
CA ARG A 269 12.47 -4.55 -4.13
C ARG A 269 11.79 -5.01 -2.86
N MET A 270 12.47 -5.86 -2.11
CA MET A 270 12.07 -6.14 -0.73
C MET A 270 12.38 -4.95 0.17
N ALA A 271 11.49 -4.66 1.12
CA ALA A 271 11.77 -3.75 2.20
C ALA A 271 12.97 -4.26 3.02
N SER A 272 13.84 -3.32 3.37
CA SER A 272 14.92 -3.52 4.34
C SER A 272 14.35 -3.67 5.75
N LYS A 273 15.20 -4.10 6.68
CA LYS A 273 14.82 -4.24 8.08
C LYS A 273 14.48 -2.87 8.68
N ASP A 274 15.35 -1.89 8.46
CA ASP A 274 15.22 -0.53 9.00
C ASP A 274 13.90 0.12 8.55
N GLU A 275 13.53 -0.02 7.26
CA GLU A 275 12.26 0.51 6.73
C GLU A 275 11.02 -0.11 7.39
N LEU A 276 11.06 -1.39 7.76
CA LEU A 276 9.96 -2.02 8.47
C LEU A 276 9.94 -1.61 9.95
N GLU A 277 11.11 -1.36 10.55
CA GLU A 277 11.24 -0.92 11.95
C GLU A 277 10.77 0.53 12.18
N GLU A 278 10.60 1.34 11.12
CA GLU A 278 9.94 2.66 11.20
C GLU A 278 8.48 2.56 11.66
N CYS A 279 7.80 1.44 11.37
CA CYS A 279 6.39 1.22 11.72
C CYS A 279 6.21 0.12 12.78
N HIS A 280 7.09 -0.87 12.82
CA HIS A 280 6.90 -2.08 13.62
C HIS A 280 8.06 -2.32 14.59
N PHE A 281 7.79 -2.97 15.72
CA PHE A 281 8.85 -3.34 16.65
C PHE A 281 9.76 -4.41 16.08
N ASP A 282 11.03 -4.37 16.50
CA ASP A 282 12.10 -5.29 16.12
C ASP A 282 11.70 -6.78 16.15
N ARG A 283 10.96 -7.19 17.18
CA ARG A 283 10.49 -8.56 17.36
C ARG A 283 9.46 -8.96 16.30
N HIS A 284 8.61 -8.03 15.89
CA HIS A 284 7.65 -8.26 14.80
C HIS A 284 8.39 -8.34 13.47
N VAL A 285 9.30 -7.41 13.19
CA VAL A 285 10.09 -7.39 11.97
C VAL A 285 10.95 -8.65 11.82
N ALA A 286 11.59 -9.11 12.89
CA ALA A 286 12.41 -10.33 12.90
C ALA A 286 11.67 -11.57 12.37
N THR A 287 10.33 -11.60 12.48
CA THR A 287 9.50 -12.69 11.96
C THR A 287 9.58 -12.85 10.44
N TYR A 288 9.77 -11.74 9.72
CA TYR A 288 9.82 -11.69 8.26
C TYR A 288 11.22 -11.90 7.68
N PHE A 289 12.26 -11.95 8.53
CA PHE A 289 13.66 -12.15 8.13
C PHE A 289 14.26 -13.49 8.58
N SER A 290 13.48 -14.31 9.30
CA SER A 290 13.96 -15.62 9.76
C SER A 290 14.13 -16.61 8.60
N SER A 291 15.34 -17.12 8.42
CA SER A 291 15.71 -18.11 7.39
C SER A 291 15.39 -19.57 7.76
N LYS A 292 14.98 -19.85 9.00
CA LYS A 292 14.54 -21.19 9.40
C LYS A 292 13.04 -21.34 9.15
N PRO A 293 12.61 -22.31 8.30
CA PRO A 293 11.19 -22.55 8.07
C PRO A 293 10.52 -22.92 9.38
N LEU A 294 9.52 -22.13 9.75
CA LEU A 294 8.74 -22.36 10.96
C LEU A 294 7.86 -23.58 10.70
N VAL A 295 7.96 -24.59 11.56
CA VAL A 295 7.07 -25.76 11.48
C VAL A 295 5.70 -25.33 12.00
N MET A 296 4.73 -25.21 11.10
CA MET A 296 3.32 -25.05 11.48
C MET A 296 2.87 -26.35 12.17
N PRO A 297 2.24 -26.28 13.35
CA PRO A 297 1.66 -27.46 13.96
C PRO A 297 0.51 -27.98 13.08
N ASN A 298 0.39 -29.31 12.94
CA ASN A 298 -0.81 -29.92 12.35
C ASN A 298 -2.00 -29.65 13.28
N ILE A 299 -2.98 -28.88 12.82
CA ILE A 299 -4.06 -28.38 13.66
C ILE A 299 -5.20 -29.41 13.66
N ASN A 300 -5.08 -30.42 14.51
CA ASN A 300 -6.25 -31.19 14.91
C ASN A 300 -7.00 -30.38 15.98
N ASN A 301 -8.33 -30.53 16.13
CA ASN A 301 -9.12 -29.79 17.13
C ASN A 301 -8.52 -29.78 18.56
N GLY A 302 -7.80 -30.84 18.96
CA GLY A 302 -7.12 -30.90 20.26
C GLY A 302 -5.86 -30.03 20.41
N VAL A 303 -5.23 -29.58 19.32
CA VAL A 303 -4.07 -28.65 19.35
C VAL A 303 -4.54 -27.22 19.63
N VAL A 304 -5.70 -26.83 19.12
CA VAL A 304 -6.31 -25.52 19.41
C VAL A 304 -6.73 -25.44 20.88
N GLU A 305 -7.35 -26.50 21.41
CA GLU A 305 -7.72 -26.58 22.83
C GLU A 305 -6.47 -26.54 23.74
N SER A 306 -5.40 -27.26 23.39
CA SER A 306 -4.16 -27.21 24.18
C SER A 306 -3.38 -25.89 24.07
N LEU A 307 -3.46 -25.16 22.96
CA LEU A 307 -2.86 -23.82 22.83
C LEU A 307 -3.62 -22.75 23.63
N ILE A 308 -4.92 -22.93 23.81
CA ILE A 308 -5.76 -22.07 24.66
C ILE A 308 -5.60 -22.42 26.15
N GLU A 309 -5.45 -23.71 26.49
CA GLU A 309 -5.31 -24.18 27.87
C GLU A 309 -3.89 -24.03 28.45
N ASN A 310 -2.83 -24.12 27.64
CA ASN A 310 -1.43 -24.09 28.10
C ASN A 310 -0.85 -22.69 28.35
N SER A 311 -1.67 -21.72 28.75
CA SER A 311 -1.17 -20.43 29.27
C SER A 311 -0.48 -20.53 30.64
N ASN A 312 -0.33 -21.74 31.22
CA ASN A 312 0.10 -21.91 32.61
C ASN A 312 1.06 -23.08 32.95
N THR A 313 1.77 -23.72 32.02
CA THR A 313 2.78 -24.73 32.41
C THR A 313 4.02 -24.79 31.51
N ASN A 314 5.19 -24.80 32.17
CA ASN A 314 6.51 -25.04 31.59
C ASN A 314 6.60 -26.46 31.01
N VAL A 315 6.78 -26.58 29.70
CA VAL A 315 7.30 -27.78 29.05
C VAL A 315 8.42 -27.36 28.12
N GLU A 316 9.64 -27.80 28.43
CA GLU A 316 10.79 -27.76 27.54
C GLU A 316 10.61 -28.80 26.41
N GLU A 317 11.13 -28.46 25.22
CA GLU A 317 11.23 -29.27 23.99
C GLU A 317 10.09 -29.16 22.95
N ARG A 318 10.51 -28.76 21.74
CA ARG A 318 9.76 -28.33 20.52
C ARG A 318 9.19 -26.91 20.58
N LYS A 319 10.07 -25.91 20.40
CA LYS A 319 9.68 -24.52 20.07
C LYS A 319 9.00 -24.49 18.69
N ILE A 320 7.71 -24.79 18.66
CA ILE A 320 6.79 -24.39 17.61
C ILE A 320 6.63 -22.88 17.77
N TRP A 321 7.30 -22.11 16.92
CA TRP A 321 7.14 -20.67 16.90
C TRP A 321 6.16 -20.32 15.78
N ALA A 322 4.92 -20.06 16.16
CA ALA A 322 3.96 -19.32 15.37
C ALA A 322 4.12 -17.83 15.75
N PRO A 323 4.00 -16.87 14.82
CA PRO A 323 3.77 -15.47 15.21
C PRO A 323 2.71 -15.44 16.30
N SER A 324 2.91 -14.63 17.35
CA SER A 324 1.93 -14.48 18.44
C SER A 324 0.55 -14.01 17.95
N SER A 325 0.45 -13.65 16.68
CA SER A 325 -0.71 -13.23 15.91
C SER A 325 -1.44 -14.33 15.14
N LEU A 326 -0.94 -15.58 15.07
CA LEU A 326 -1.67 -16.72 14.49
C LEU A 326 -2.76 -17.21 15.44
N LYS A 327 -3.77 -16.38 15.68
CA LYS A 327 -4.83 -16.63 16.68
C LYS A 327 -6.22 -16.76 16.07
N ASP A 328 -6.42 -16.26 14.85
CA ASP A 328 -7.74 -16.20 14.25
C ASP A 328 -8.02 -17.42 13.37
N LYS A 329 -9.17 -18.04 13.61
CA LYS A 329 -9.71 -19.08 12.72
C LYS A 329 -10.21 -18.39 11.45
N MET A 330 -9.56 -18.66 10.34
CA MET A 330 -9.92 -18.12 9.02
C MET A 330 -11.23 -18.74 8.51
N LEU A 331 -11.85 -18.09 7.52
CA LEU A 331 -13.05 -18.60 6.84
C LEU A 331 -12.84 -19.99 6.19
N CYS A 332 -11.59 -20.31 5.82
CA CYS A 332 -11.24 -21.61 5.27
C CYS A 332 -11.01 -22.70 6.33
N GLY A 333 -11.01 -22.35 7.63
CA GLY A 333 -10.83 -23.29 8.75
C GLY A 333 -9.42 -23.37 9.33
N GLU A 334 -8.43 -22.83 8.62
CA GLU A 334 -7.02 -22.74 9.04
C GLU A 334 -6.77 -21.60 10.05
N LEU A 335 -5.59 -21.58 10.69
CA LEU A 335 -5.12 -20.43 11.47
C LEU A 335 -4.44 -19.39 10.57
N GLY A 336 -4.89 -18.14 10.68
CA GLY A 336 -4.38 -17.00 9.94
C GLY A 336 -3.91 -15.88 10.85
N ILE A 337 -3.38 -14.84 10.24
CA ILE A 337 -3.05 -13.59 10.94
C ILE A 337 -4.33 -12.81 11.25
N SER A 338 -5.31 -12.85 10.34
CA SER A 338 -6.66 -12.33 10.48
C SER A 338 -7.67 -13.28 9.85
N CYS A 339 -8.97 -12.98 9.93
CA CYS A 339 -10.02 -13.81 9.34
C CYS A 339 -9.92 -13.94 7.80
N ASP A 340 -9.24 -12.99 7.15
CA ASP A 340 -9.06 -12.88 5.71
C ASP A 340 -7.60 -12.97 5.24
N THR A 341 -6.60 -12.95 6.12
CA THR A 341 -5.17 -12.99 5.78
C THR A 341 -4.49 -14.21 6.40
N THR A 342 -3.94 -15.07 5.54
CA THR A 342 -3.26 -16.30 5.94
C THR A 342 -1.83 -16.06 6.41
N TYR A 343 -1.16 -17.10 6.91
CA TYR A 343 0.30 -17.08 7.05
C TYR A 343 0.88 -18.43 6.66
N ASN A 344 1.65 -18.40 5.57
CA ASN A 344 2.48 -19.52 5.14
C ASN A 344 3.95 -19.17 5.37
N PRO A 345 4.65 -19.86 6.30
CA PRO A 345 6.05 -19.58 6.60
C PRO A 345 7.01 -19.70 5.41
N ALA A 346 6.65 -20.48 4.38
CA ALA A 346 7.51 -20.69 3.22
C ALA A 346 7.55 -19.49 2.25
N GLY A 347 6.47 -18.70 2.19
CA GLY A 347 6.34 -17.63 1.19
C GLY A 347 5.92 -16.28 1.73
N THR A 348 5.18 -16.24 2.85
CA THR A 348 4.64 -14.99 3.42
C THR A 348 5.72 -14.01 3.87
N PRO A 349 6.84 -14.42 4.50
CA PRO A 349 7.92 -13.50 4.85
C PRO A 349 8.43 -12.69 3.66
N ASN A 350 8.74 -13.37 2.56
CA ASN A 350 9.26 -12.74 1.35
C ASN A 350 8.21 -11.91 0.63
N ALA A 351 6.97 -12.42 0.54
CA ALA A 351 5.87 -11.71 -0.10
C ALA A 351 5.51 -10.41 0.63
N ALA A 352 5.40 -10.42 1.97
CA ALA A 352 5.10 -9.22 2.75
C ALA A 352 6.20 -8.16 2.64
N ARG A 353 7.47 -8.58 2.70
CA ARG A 353 8.62 -7.69 2.48
C ARG A 353 8.63 -7.13 1.06
N MET A 354 8.31 -7.94 0.06
CA MET A 354 8.20 -7.49 -1.32
C MET A 354 7.06 -6.49 -1.49
N ALA A 355 5.89 -6.74 -0.90
CA ALA A 355 4.75 -5.83 -0.94
C ALA A 355 5.09 -4.46 -0.34
N ALA A 356 5.68 -4.44 0.87
CA ALA A 356 6.09 -3.21 1.53
C ALA A 356 7.11 -2.43 0.70
N GLY A 357 8.19 -3.08 0.24
CA GLY A 357 9.21 -2.41 -0.58
C GLY A 357 8.69 -1.94 -1.93
N THR A 358 7.74 -2.68 -2.53
CA THR A 358 7.05 -2.29 -3.75
C THR A 358 6.21 -1.02 -3.57
N VAL A 359 5.49 -0.89 -2.45
CA VAL A 359 4.75 0.34 -2.14
C VAL A 359 5.71 1.51 -1.90
N ILE A 360 6.81 1.29 -1.17
CA ILE A 360 7.84 2.33 -0.95
C ILE A 360 8.40 2.83 -2.29
N GLU A 361 8.77 1.93 -3.21
CA GLU A 361 9.26 2.31 -4.55
C GLU A 361 8.24 3.10 -5.37
N MET A 362 6.94 2.76 -5.28
CA MET A 362 5.89 3.54 -5.92
C MET A 362 5.77 4.94 -5.33
N VAL A 363 5.78 5.03 -4.00
CA VAL A 363 5.72 6.31 -3.28
C VAL A 363 6.94 7.17 -3.61
N ASP A 364 8.15 6.60 -3.60
CA ASP A 364 9.38 7.30 -3.97
C ASP A 364 9.35 7.77 -5.43
N ALA A 365 8.84 6.94 -6.34
CA ALA A 365 8.70 7.32 -7.75
C ALA A 365 7.75 8.50 -7.94
N VAL A 366 6.64 8.55 -7.19
CA VAL A 366 5.68 9.68 -7.24
C VAL A 366 6.25 10.91 -6.52
N ALA A 367 6.82 10.74 -5.34
CA ALA A 367 7.35 11.82 -4.52
C ALA A 367 8.51 12.56 -5.22
N SER A 368 9.39 11.79 -5.88
CA SER A 368 10.53 12.31 -6.66
C SER A 368 10.16 12.85 -8.04
N GLY A 369 8.91 12.65 -8.50
CA GLY A 369 8.45 13.07 -9.82
C GLY A 369 8.96 12.20 -10.98
N LYS A 370 9.40 10.96 -10.72
CA LYS A 370 9.67 9.96 -11.77
C LYS A 370 8.38 9.60 -12.51
N VAL A 371 7.27 9.56 -11.80
CA VAL A 371 5.90 9.53 -12.32
C VAL A 371 5.05 10.53 -11.55
N VAL A 372 3.93 10.99 -12.11
CA VAL A 372 2.99 11.90 -11.40
C VAL A 372 2.12 11.11 -10.42
N ASN A 373 1.67 9.92 -10.79
CA ASN A 373 0.83 9.06 -9.96
C ASN A 373 1.10 7.58 -10.25
N GLY A 374 0.48 6.68 -9.49
CA GLY A 374 0.56 5.28 -9.83
C GLY A 374 -0.29 4.33 -9.00
N PHE A 375 -0.27 3.07 -9.43
CA PHE A 375 -1.00 1.96 -8.84
C PHE A 375 -0.04 0.82 -8.49
N ALA A 376 0.08 0.51 -7.20
CA ALA A 376 0.79 -0.63 -6.67
C ALA A 376 -0.18 -1.81 -6.50
N VAL A 377 -0.02 -2.82 -7.36
CA VAL A 377 -0.74 -4.09 -7.25
C VAL A 377 0.08 -4.95 -6.29
N VAL A 378 -0.33 -5.00 -5.02
CA VAL A 378 0.45 -5.64 -3.96
C VAL A 378 -0.39 -6.59 -3.12
N ARG A 379 0.28 -7.59 -2.52
CA ARG A 379 -0.28 -8.49 -1.51
C ARG A 379 0.83 -9.14 -0.67
N PRO A 380 0.57 -9.57 0.57
CA PRO A 380 -0.67 -9.41 1.35
C PRO A 380 -1.03 -7.95 1.66
N PRO A 381 -2.29 -7.66 2.05
CA PRO A 381 -2.70 -6.33 2.53
C PRO A 381 -1.98 -5.94 3.82
N GLY A 382 -1.94 -4.64 4.13
CA GLY A 382 -1.09 -4.09 5.20
C GLY A 382 -1.80 -3.15 6.19
N HIS A 383 -2.93 -2.53 5.84
CA HIS A 383 -3.57 -1.52 6.70
C HIS A 383 -4.12 -2.03 8.05
N HIS A 384 -4.11 -3.35 8.26
CA HIS A 384 -4.48 -4.00 9.51
C HIS A 384 -3.25 -4.40 10.35
N ALA A 385 -2.03 -4.08 9.92
CA ALA A 385 -0.83 -4.37 10.69
C ALA A 385 -0.55 -3.27 11.71
N GLU A 386 -0.50 -3.63 12.98
CA GLU A 386 -0.10 -2.75 14.09
C GLU A 386 1.40 -2.89 14.40
N HIS A 387 1.90 -2.06 15.34
CA HIS A 387 3.32 -2.02 15.72
C HIS A 387 3.88 -3.38 16.17
N ASN A 388 3.08 -4.20 16.86
CA ASN A 388 3.55 -5.45 17.47
C ASN A 388 2.96 -6.72 16.82
N GLN A 389 1.90 -6.60 16.03
CA GLN A 389 1.08 -7.71 15.55
C GLN A 389 0.41 -7.34 14.23
N ALA A 390 0.25 -8.30 13.32
CA ALA A 390 -0.47 -8.09 12.06
C ALA A 390 -2.00 -8.30 12.23
N ILE A 391 -2.59 -7.82 13.32
CA ILE A 391 -4.01 -8.02 13.65
C ILE A 391 -4.71 -6.65 13.65
N HIS A 392 -5.96 -6.64 13.14
CA HIS A 392 -6.99 -5.62 13.41
C HIS A 392 -6.92 -4.32 12.57
N GLY A 393 -8.06 -3.90 12.01
CA GLY A 393 -8.13 -2.85 11.00
C GLY A 393 -8.13 -1.40 11.46
N ASN A 394 -7.07 -1.05 12.17
CA ASN A 394 -6.77 0.28 12.68
C ASN A 394 -5.26 0.57 12.68
N GLY A 395 -4.44 -0.27 12.04
CA GLY A 395 -2.98 -0.13 11.98
C GLY A 395 -2.54 1.26 11.53
N THR A 396 -3.03 1.71 10.36
CA THR A 396 -2.74 3.05 9.83
C THR A 396 -3.27 4.16 10.76
N GLN A 397 -4.47 4.00 11.32
CA GLN A 397 -5.04 4.96 12.27
C GLN A 397 -4.13 5.13 13.50
N ASN A 398 -3.69 4.03 14.10
CA ASN A 398 -2.87 4.05 15.30
C ASN A 398 -1.49 4.66 15.04
N LEU A 399 -0.87 4.32 13.91
CA LEU A 399 0.47 4.80 13.50
C LEU A 399 0.56 6.33 13.43
N PHE A 400 -0.54 6.99 13.09
CA PHE A 400 -0.59 8.44 12.90
C PHE A 400 -1.52 9.16 13.89
N TYR A 401 -1.99 8.48 14.94
CA TYR A 401 -3.08 8.96 15.78
C TYR A 401 -2.75 10.27 16.52
N ASP A 402 -1.48 10.48 16.86
CA ASP A 402 -0.98 11.66 17.56
C ASP A 402 -0.27 12.67 16.65
N ARG A 403 -0.18 12.39 15.34
CA ARG A 403 0.60 13.16 14.36
C ARG A 403 -0.25 14.19 13.62
N GLY A 404 0.19 15.46 13.64
CA GLY A 404 -0.47 16.57 12.95
C GLY A 404 -0.13 16.68 11.45
N ASP A 405 0.94 16.00 11.02
CA ASP A 405 1.51 16.05 9.67
C ASP A 405 1.04 14.89 8.76
N VAL A 406 0.12 14.07 9.24
CA VAL A 406 -0.58 13.05 8.45
C VAL A 406 -2.09 13.14 8.73
N LEU A 407 -2.87 13.30 7.67
CA LEU A 407 -4.33 13.20 7.72
C LEU A 407 -4.76 11.78 7.33
N TYR A 408 -5.35 11.04 8.27
CA TYR A 408 -5.98 9.76 8.00
C TYR A 408 -7.47 9.93 7.78
N VAL A 409 -7.98 9.41 6.66
CA VAL A 409 -9.42 9.39 6.34
C VAL A 409 -9.83 7.97 5.97
N SER A 410 -10.84 7.45 6.65
CA SER A 410 -11.38 6.10 6.40
C SER A 410 -12.88 6.16 6.12
N LEU A 411 -13.31 5.50 5.04
CA LEU A 411 -14.72 5.22 4.76
C LEU A 411 -14.91 3.72 4.96
N HIS A 412 -15.68 3.33 5.96
CA HIS A 412 -15.84 1.91 6.26
C HIS A 412 -17.22 1.58 6.82
N ARG A 413 -17.62 0.34 6.59
CA ARG A 413 -18.80 -0.25 7.21
C ARG A 413 -18.50 -0.50 8.69
N TYR A 414 -19.29 0.11 9.57
CA TYR A 414 -19.08 0.05 11.02
C TYR A 414 -20.19 -0.72 11.73
N GLU A 415 -21.45 -0.56 11.27
CA GLU A 415 -22.65 -1.18 11.87
C GLU A 415 -22.68 -1.07 13.41
N ASN A 416 -22.37 0.12 13.93
CA ASN A 416 -22.25 0.38 15.37
C ASN A 416 -21.26 -0.55 16.09
N GLY A 417 -20.13 -0.87 15.45
CA GLY A 417 -19.06 -1.69 16.01
C GLY A 417 -19.28 -3.20 15.87
N THR A 418 -20.27 -3.65 15.09
CA THR A 418 -20.51 -5.09 14.87
C THR A 418 -19.96 -5.63 13.56
N PHE A 419 -19.42 -4.76 12.69
CA PHE A 419 -18.75 -5.18 11.46
C PHE A 419 -17.24 -5.17 11.65
N TYR A 420 -16.55 -6.19 11.15
CA TYR A 420 -15.10 -6.28 11.21
C TYR A 420 -14.46 -5.02 10.59
N PRO A 421 -13.45 -4.41 11.22
CA PRO A 421 -12.70 -4.90 12.38
C PRO A 421 -13.30 -4.50 13.73
N TYR A 422 -14.50 -3.93 13.82
CA TYR A 422 -15.16 -3.52 15.10
C TYR A 422 -14.61 -2.22 15.73
N THR A 423 -13.51 -1.66 15.22
CA THR A 423 -12.95 -0.35 15.62
C THR A 423 -13.25 0.76 14.61
N GLY A 424 -12.76 1.97 14.89
CA GLY A 424 -12.89 3.14 14.02
C GLY A 424 -14.20 3.93 14.19
N PRO A 425 -14.79 4.08 15.39
CA PRO A 425 -15.97 4.94 15.53
C PRO A 425 -15.68 6.38 15.09
N THR A 426 -16.73 7.11 14.70
CA THR A 426 -16.67 8.53 14.31
C THR A 426 -16.01 9.43 15.36
N THR A 427 -16.06 9.03 16.63
CA THR A 427 -15.53 9.77 17.77
C THR A 427 -14.02 9.66 17.90
N ASP A 428 -13.38 8.73 17.20
CA ASP A 428 -11.93 8.59 17.18
C ASP A 428 -11.35 9.63 16.22
N ILE A 429 -10.95 10.77 16.78
CA ILE A 429 -10.52 11.94 16.01
C ILE A 429 -9.02 12.26 16.13
N GLY A 430 -8.25 11.37 16.75
CA GLY A 430 -6.82 11.59 17.00
C GLY A 430 -6.55 12.16 18.39
N SER A 431 -5.28 12.38 18.69
CA SER A 431 -4.80 12.93 19.97
C SER A 431 -3.64 13.88 19.74
N GLY A 432 -3.24 14.66 20.76
CA GLY A 432 -2.09 15.57 20.65
C GLY A 432 -2.18 16.51 19.44
N GLU A 433 -1.15 16.53 18.61
CA GLU A 433 -1.10 17.34 17.37
C GLU A 433 -1.99 16.76 16.26
N GLY A 434 -2.27 15.46 16.30
CA GLY A 434 -3.17 14.75 15.40
C GLY A 434 -4.66 14.93 15.68
N LEU A 435 -5.04 15.75 16.68
CA LEU A 435 -6.45 16.00 16.99
C LEU A 435 -7.17 16.66 15.81
N GLY A 436 -8.25 16.01 15.34
CA GLY A 436 -8.99 16.36 14.14
C GLY A 436 -8.38 15.80 12.84
N LYS A 437 -7.19 15.18 12.88
CA LYS A 437 -6.50 14.59 11.71
C LYS A 437 -6.78 13.10 11.51
N ASN A 438 -7.57 12.49 12.39
CA ASN A 438 -8.15 11.16 12.17
C ASN A 438 -9.64 11.31 11.83
N VAL A 439 -10.07 10.89 10.64
CA VAL A 439 -11.42 11.09 10.13
C VAL A 439 -12.05 9.75 9.79
N ASN A 440 -12.90 9.26 10.69
CA ASN A 440 -13.66 8.03 10.48
C ASN A 440 -15.08 8.32 9.96
N ILE A 441 -15.29 8.08 8.67
CA ILE A 441 -16.60 8.11 8.01
C ILE A 441 -17.22 6.71 8.13
N THR A 442 -17.85 6.48 9.28
CA THR A 442 -18.50 5.21 9.62
C THR A 442 -19.89 5.13 9.02
N PHE A 443 -20.17 4.10 8.24
CA PHE A 443 -21.53 3.80 7.80
C PHE A 443 -22.18 2.78 8.74
N SER A 444 -23.35 3.11 9.29
CA SER A 444 -24.13 2.22 10.15
C SER A 444 -25.60 2.31 9.78
N ALA A 445 -26.22 1.16 9.52
CA ALA A 445 -27.65 1.05 9.31
C ALA A 445 -28.37 0.64 10.60
N ASP A 446 -29.68 0.84 10.64
CA ASP A 446 -30.49 0.25 11.69
C ASP A 446 -30.52 -1.28 11.50
N LYS A 447 -30.40 -2.05 12.59
CA LYS A 447 -30.34 -3.51 12.54
C LYS A 447 -31.58 -4.11 11.89
N ASP A 448 -32.72 -3.44 12.02
CA ASP A 448 -33.99 -3.90 11.44
C ASP A 448 -34.12 -3.59 9.93
N LYS A 449 -33.25 -2.74 9.38
CA LYS A 449 -33.22 -2.34 7.97
C LYS A 449 -31.78 -2.07 7.50
N PRO A 450 -30.98 -3.12 7.26
CA PRO A 450 -29.65 -2.94 6.67
C PRO A 450 -29.78 -2.32 5.27
N GLU A 451 -29.09 -1.21 5.04
CA GLU A 451 -29.05 -0.52 3.74
C GLU A 451 -27.61 -0.49 3.23
N ALA A 452 -27.38 -1.16 2.10
CA ALA A 452 -26.07 -1.17 1.45
C ALA A 452 -25.74 0.23 0.90
N MET A 453 -24.50 0.67 1.10
CA MET A 453 -23.98 1.90 0.51
C MET A 453 -23.54 1.62 -0.93
N GLY A 454 -23.72 2.59 -1.83
CA GLY A 454 -23.21 2.51 -3.20
C GLY A 454 -22.51 3.80 -3.62
N ASP A 455 -22.42 4.01 -4.93
CA ASP A 455 -21.74 5.18 -5.51
C ASP A 455 -22.24 6.51 -4.91
N THR A 456 -23.55 6.64 -4.70
CA THR A 456 -24.16 7.92 -4.29
C THR A 456 -23.74 8.31 -2.88
N GLU A 457 -23.72 7.34 -1.97
CA GLU A 457 -23.34 7.54 -0.58
C GLU A 457 -21.85 7.84 -0.46
N TYR A 458 -20.99 7.10 -1.17
CA TYR A 458 -19.54 7.32 -1.18
C TYR A 458 -19.17 8.67 -1.82
N ILE A 459 -19.77 9.03 -2.96
CA ILE A 459 -19.53 10.33 -3.60
C ILE A 459 -20.04 11.47 -2.71
N ALA A 460 -21.17 11.31 -2.02
CA ALA A 460 -21.62 12.31 -1.05
C ALA A 460 -20.65 12.44 0.13
N ALA A 461 -20.11 11.34 0.66
CA ALA A 461 -19.05 11.41 1.66
C ALA A 461 -17.83 12.18 1.15
N PHE A 462 -17.44 11.97 -0.10
CA PHE A 462 -16.35 12.70 -0.72
C PHE A 462 -16.65 14.20 -0.85
N GLU A 463 -17.74 14.57 -1.52
CA GLU A 463 -18.11 15.97 -1.79
C GLU A 463 -18.26 16.79 -0.51
N TYR A 464 -18.90 16.22 0.51
CA TYR A 464 -19.29 16.97 1.71
C TYR A 464 -18.30 16.85 2.88
N ILE A 465 -17.41 15.84 2.86
CA ILE A 465 -16.48 15.60 3.98
C ILE A 465 -15.05 15.49 3.50
N VAL A 466 -14.72 14.49 2.66
CA VAL A 466 -13.32 14.21 2.27
C VAL A 466 -12.71 15.41 1.55
N LEU A 467 -13.39 15.95 0.52
CA LEU A 467 -12.84 17.03 -0.28
C LEU A 467 -12.72 18.36 0.50
N PRO A 468 -13.72 18.81 1.29
CA PRO A 468 -13.57 20.00 2.12
C PRO A 468 -12.42 19.89 3.12
N ILE A 469 -12.25 18.74 3.77
CA ILE A 469 -11.15 18.49 4.70
C ILE A 469 -9.81 18.47 3.96
N ALA A 470 -9.70 17.72 2.86
CA ALA A 470 -8.48 17.62 2.07
C ALA A 470 -8.03 18.98 1.51
N ARG A 471 -8.97 19.87 1.12
CA ARG A 471 -8.65 21.23 0.66
C ARG A 471 -8.04 22.09 1.76
N GLN A 472 -8.57 21.99 2.98
CA GLN A 472 -8.04 22.71 4.14
C GLN A 472 -6.71 22.12 4.61
N TYR A 473 -6.56 20.80 4.55
CA TYR A 473 -5.31 20.13 4.88
C TYR A 473 -4.20 20.43 3.89
N ASN A 474 -4.54 20.56 2.59
CA ASN A 474 -3.63 20.83 1.50
C ASN A 474 -2.44 19.83 1.44
N PRO A 475 -2.70 18.54 1.16
CA PRO A 475 -1.67 17.51 1.19
C PRO A 475 -0.62 17.70 0.07
N ASP A 476 0.64 17.38 0.39
CA ASP A 476 1.75 17.31 -0.58
C ASP A 476 1.83 15.98 -1.34
N LEU A 477 1.19 14.95 -0.81
CA LEU A 477 1.09 13.59 -1.37
C LEU A 477 -0.20 12.93 -0.86
N VAL A 478 -0.88 12.18 -1.73
CA VAL A 478 -2.05 11.37 -1.35
C VAL A 478 -1.72 9.89 -1.55
N ILE A 479 -1.90 9.08 -0.51
CA ILE A 479 -1.79 7.63 -0.55
C ILE A 479 -3.15 7.04 -0.22
N VAL A 480 -3.62 6.10 -1.05
CA VAL A 480 -4.90 5.41 -0.90
C VAL A 480 -4.63 3.94 -0.63
N SER A 481 -4.99 3.49 0.57
CA SER A 481 -5.21 2.07 0.89
C SER A 481 -6.45 1.61 0.10
N ALA A 482 -6.22 1.11 -1.12
CA ALA A 482 -7.23 0.83 -2.13
C ALA A 482 -7.78 -0.58 -1.96
N GLY A 483 -8.71 -0.74 -1.02
CA GLY A 483 -9.57 -1.92 -0.91
C GLY A 483 -10.76 -1.84 -1.86
N PHE A 484 -11.09 -2.97 -2.50
CA PHE A 484 -12.23 -3.09 -3.42
C PHE A 484 -13.32 -4.05 -2.91
N ASP A 485 -13.27 -4.42 -1.63
CA ASP A 485 -14.24 -5.26 -0.93
C ASP A 485 -15.63 -4.61 -0.78
N ALA A 486 -15.71 -3.28 -0.82
CA ALA A 486 -16.98 -2.56 -0.87
C ALA A 486 -17.62 -2.56 -2.28
N ALA A 487 -16.96 -3.14 -3.30
CA ALA A 487 -17.48 -3.20 -4.65
C ALA A 487 -18.70 -4.11 -4.77
N GLU A 488 -19.62 -3.76 -5.68
CA GLU A 488 -20.77 -4.61 -6.04
C GLU A 488 -20.30 -6.00 -6.48
N GLY A 489 -20.81 -7.03 -5.81
CA GLY A 489 -20.49 -8.44 -6.10
C GLY A 489 -19.80 -9.17 -4.94
N HIS A 490 -19.37 -8.44 -3.90
CA HIS A 490 -18.91 -9.06 -2.65
C HIS A 490 -20.08 -9.52 -1.78
N GLU A 491 -19.89 -10.65 -1.09
CA GLU A 491 -20.85 -11.17 -0.12
C GLU A 491 -21.02 -10.23 1.09
N ASP A 492 -22.20 -10.28 1.72
CA ASP A 492 -22.57 -9.39 2.82
C ASP A 492 -21.67 -9.54 4.05
N GLY A 493 -21.07 -10.72 4.26
CA GLY A 493 -20.14 -10.99 5.36
C GLY A 493 -18.73 -10.44 5.15
N ILE A 494 -18.39 -9.98 3.94
CA ILE A 494 -17.07 -9.47 3.57
C ILE A 494 -17.12 -7.96 3.30
N GLY A 495 -18.13 -7.51 2.54
CA GLY A 495 -18.34 -6.09 2.26
C GLY A 495 -19.82 -5.72 2.27
N GLY A 496 -20.61 -6.33 1.37
CA GLY A 496 -22.06 -6.12 1.28
C GLY A 496 -22.50 -4.80 0.66
N TYR A 497 -21.56 -3.98 0.20
CA TYR A 497 -21.83 -2.71 -0.46
C TYR A 497 -21.91 -2.86 -1.99
N LYS A 498 -22.30 -1.77 -2.66
CA LYS A 498 -22.65 -1.73 -4.09
C LYS A 498 -21.92 -0.60 -4.83
N ILE A 499 -20.66 -0.34 -4.48
CA ILE A 499 -19.84 0.63 -5.21
C ILE A 499 -19.46 0.00 -6.54
N THR A 500 -19.73 0.71 -7.63
CA THR A 500 -19.41 0.26 -8.97
C THR A 500 -17.95 0.60 -9.31
N PRO A 501 -17.34 -0.06 -10.32
CA PRO A 501 -16.04 0.34 -10.85
C PRO A 501 -15.99 1.84 -11.22
N ARG A 502 -17.11 2.37 -11.73
CA ARG A 502 -17.28 3.79 -12.04
C ARG A 502 -17.20 4.67 -10.79
N GLY A 503 -17.81 4.25 -9.68
CA GLY A 503 -17.70 4.96 -8.39
C GLY A 503 -16.26 5.10 -7.92
N TYR A 504 -15.48 4.01 -7.97
CA TYR A 504 -14.04 4.04 -7.66
C TYR A 504 -13.23 4.96 -8.60
N ALA A 505 -13.53 4.94 -9.90
CA ALA A 505 -12.91 5.86 -10.85
C ALA A 505 -13.21 7.34 -10.54
N TYR A 506 -14.46 7.67 -10.19
CA TYR A 506 -14.84 9.03 -9.78
C TYR A 506 -14.08 9.48 -8.53
N MET A 507 -14.04 8.65 -7.49
CA MET A 507 -13.29 8.96 -6.26
C MET A 507 -11.79 9.16 -6.54
N THR A 508 -11.21 8.31 -7.39
CA THR A 508 -9.82 8.44 -7.83
C THR A 508 -9.58 9.76 -8.57
N GLN A 509 -10.49 10.15 -9.47
CA GLN A 509 -10.40 11.41 -10.21
C GLN A 509 -10.54 12.63 -9.29
N MET A 510 -11.40 12.55 -8.27
CA MET A 510 -11.56 13.60 -7.26
C MET A 510 -10.27 13.80 -6.46
N LEU A 511 -9.60 12.72 -6.04
CA LEU A 511 -8.33 12.77 -5.31
C LEU A 511 -7.16 13.23 -6.19
N LYS A 512 -7.18 12.91 -7.49
CA LYS A 512 -6.15 13.34 -8.45
C LYS A 512 -6.03 14.87 -8.54
N ASN A 513 -7.05 15.62 -8.14
CA ASN A 513 -7.01 17.09 -8.12
C ASN A 513 -6.23 17.68 -6.93
N PHE A 514 -5.73 16.86 -6.02
CA PHE A 514 -4.93 17.26 -4.87
C PHE A 514 -3.45 16.96 -5.10
N ALA A 515 -2.57 17.55 -4.30
CA ALA A 515 -1.13 17.28 -4.32
C ALA A 515 -0.49 17.39 -5.73
N ASN A 516 -1.02 18.25 -6.60
CA ASN A 516 -0.62 18.34 -8.02
C ASN A 516 -0.65 16.99 -8.77
N GLY A 517 -1.60 16.12 -8.41
CA GLY A 517 -1.74 14.80 -8.99
C GLY A 517 -0.87 13.72 -8.35
N LYS A 518 -0.04 14.04 -7.35
CA LYS A 518 0.76 13.07 -6.58
C LYS A 518 -0.13 12.13 -5.79
N LEU A 519 -0.50 11.04 -6.44
CA LEU A 519 -1.48 10.07 -5.96
C LEU A 519 -0.96 8.65 -6.14
N VAL A 520 -0.93 7.88 -5.05
CA VAL A 520 -0.59 6.46 -5.04
C VAL A 520 -1.80 5.66 -4.59
N LEU A 521 -2.17 4.64 -5.36
CA LEU A 521 -3.13 3.62 -4.93
C LEU A 521 -2.35 2.34 -4.62
N ALA A 522 -2.45 1.83 -3.41
CA ALA A 522 -1.86 0.55 -3.00
C ALA A 522 -3.00 -0.44 -2.71
N LEU A 523 -3.00 -1.59 -3.40
CA LEU A 523 -4.05 -2.60 -3.24
C LEU A 523 -4.11 -3.13 -1.79
N GLU A 524 -5.33 -3.20 -1.24
CA GLU A 524 -5.61 -3.82 0.08
C GLU A 524 -6.59 -4.99 -0.09
N GLY A 525 -7.81 -4.89 0.44
CA GLY A 525 -8.88 -5.88 0.32
C GLY A 525 -9.58 -5.94 -1.04
N GLY A 526 -10.60 -6.79 -1.16
CA GLY A 526 -11.35 -7.06 -2.39
C GLY A 526 -11.02 -8.44 -2.92
N TYR A 527 -12.01 -9.34 -2.88
CA TYR A 527 -11.79 -10.79 -2.93
C TYR A 527 -12.61 -11.48 -4.03
N ALA A 528 -13.67 -10.84 -4.50
CA ALA A 528 -14.35 -11.26 -5.72
C ALA A 528 -13.54 -10.80 -6.93
N LEU A 529 -12.98 -11.74 -7.69
CA LEU A 529 -11.97 -11.49 -8.73
C LEU A 529 -12.44 -10.51 -9.83
N GLU A 530 -13.67 -10.67 -10.32
CA GLU A 530 -14.22 -9.78 -11.36
C GLU A 530 -14.52 -8.37 -10.83
N PRO A 531 -15.30 -8.16 -9.74
CA PRO A 531 -15.47 -6.84 -9.15
C PRO A 531 -14.15 -6.13 -8.79
N LEU A 532 -13.19 -6.88 -8.26
CA LEU A 532 -11.85 -6.40 -7.93
C LEU A 532 -11.13 -5.86 -9.16
N SER A 533 -10.99 -6.68 -10.20
CA SER A 533 -10.20 -6.32 -11.38
C SER A 533 -10.85 -5.24 -12.22
N GLU A 534 -12.18 -5.23 -12.30
CA GLU A 534 -12.96 -4.18 -12.95
C GLU A 534 -12.78 -2.83 -12.24
N SER A 535 -12.81 -2.81 -10.91
CA SER A 535 -12.64 -1.59 -10.10
C SER A 535 -11.20 -1.07 -10.14
N ALA A 536 -10.21 -1.95 -10.00
CA ALA A 536 -8.80 -1.59 -10.16
C ALA A 536 -8.51 -1.01 -11.56
N SER A 537 -9.10 -1.60 -12.60
CA SER A 537 -8.94 -1.14 -13.99
C SER A 537 -9.58 0.22 -14.22
N ALA A 538 -10.71 0.48 -13.58
CA ALA A 538 -11.38 1.78 -13.62
C ALA A 538 -10.52 2.87 -12.92
N CYS A 539 -9.94 2.57 -11.77
CA CYS A 539 -8.99 3.45 -11.09
C CYS A 539 -7.75 3.74 -11.94
N LEU A 540 -7.12 2.72 -12.53
CA LEU A 540 -5.95 2.92 -13.39
C LEU A 540 -6.30 3.78 -14.61
N SER A 541 -7.48 3.58 -15.19
CA SER A 541 -7.98 4.41 -16.29
C SER A 541 -8.16 5.88 -15.86
N ALA A 542 -8.64 6.13 -14.64
CA ALA A 542 -8.76 7.47 -14.08
C ALA A 542 -7.39 8.13 -13.82
N LEU A 543 -6.40 7.36 -13.38
CA LEU A 543 -5.02 7.84 -13.18
C LEU A 543 -4.38 8.30 -14.50
N LEU A 544 -4.55 7.52 -15.57
CA LEU A 544 -4.09 7.85 -16.93
C LEU A 544 -4.77 9.12 -17.48
N GLY A 545 -6.01 9.39 -17.09
CA GLY A 545 -6.76 10.59 -17.50
C GLY A 545 -7.34 10.52 -18.91
N SER A 546 -8.14 11.54 -19.25
CA SER A 546 -8.93 11.62 -20.47
C SER A 546 -8.09 11.74 -21.75
N GLU A 547 -6.98 12.49 -21.72
CA GLU A 547 -6.15 12.69 -22.93
C GLU A 547 -5.34 11.44 -23.34
N LEU A 548 -5.08 10.51 -22.42
CA LEU A 548 -4.20 9.35 -22.62
C LEU A 548 -4.96 8.01 -22.68
N SER A 549 -6.28 8.02 -22.48
CA SER A 549 -7.15 6.86 -22.57
C SER A 549 -8.11 7.02 -23.74
N PRO A 550 -8.42 5.99 -24.56
CA PRO A 550 -9.68 5.98 -25.27
C PRO A 550 -10.79 5.95 -24.22
N ILE A 551 -11.22 7.14 -23.79
CA ILE A 551 -12.32 7.42 -22.85
C ILE A 551 -13.59 6.64 -23.19
N GLU A 552 -13.69 6.11 -24.41
CA GLU A 552 -14.85 5.39 -24.93
C GLU A 552 -15.20 4.11 -24.15
N GLN A 553 -14.28 3.43 -23.46
CA GLN A 553 -14.64 2.17 -22.77
C GLN A 553 -15.31 2.36 -21.41
N TYR A 554 -14.91 3.39 -20.65
CA TYR A 554 -15.66 3.82 -19.47
C TYR A 554 -16.39 5.09 -19.86
N HIS A 555 -17.58 4.93 -20.44
CA HIS A 555 -18.54 6.03 -20.50
C HIS A 555 -18.81 6.50 -19.06
N LEU A 556 -17.99 7.44 -18.54
CA LEU A 556 -18.34 8.36 -17.47
C LEU A 556 -19.56 9.22 -17.90
N ILE A 557 -19.96 9.11 -19.17
CA ILE A 557 -21.22 9.51 -19.80
C ILE A 557 -22.38 8.67 -19.24
N GLY A 558 -22.63 8.83 -17.95
CA GLY A 558 -23.69 8.14 -17.22
C GLY A 558 -23.73 8.66 -15.80
N GLY A 559 -24.83 9.31 -15.43
CA GLY A 559 -25.04 9.75 -14.06
C GLY A 559 -25.28 8.59 -13.09
N LEU A 560 -25.28 8.90 -11.79
CA LEU A 560 -25.72 8.05 -10.70
C LEU A 560 -27.19 7.64 -10.85
N ASN A 561 -27.51 6.42 -10.42
CA ASN A 561 -28.88 5.89 -10.41
C ASN A 561 -29.81 6.71 -9.51
N THR A 562 -29.28 7.18 -8.38
CA THR A 562 -29.89 8.15 -7.46
C THR A 562 -28.90 9.27 -7.18
N ILE A 563 -29.38 10.44 -6.79
CA ILE A 563 -28.52 11.55 -6.32
C ILE A 563 -28.73 11.83 -4.84
N LYS A 564 -29.65 11.09 -4.21
CA LYS A 564 -29.94 11.21 -2.78
C LYS A 564 -29.34 9.99 -2.09
N PRO A 565 -28.38 10.18 -1.18
CA PRO A 565 -27.93 9.12 -0.30
C PRO A 565 -29.09 8.52 0.47
N ASN A 566 -28.98 7.24 0.79
CA ASN A 566 -29.94 6.57 1.66
C ASN A 566 -29.95 7.18 3.09
N GLN A 567 -30.98 6.87 3.88
CA GLN A 567 -31.18 7.55 5.18
C GLN A 567 -30.09 7.20 6.20
N ALA A 568 -29.58 5.96 6.17
CA ALA A 568 -28.48 5.51 7.02
C ALA A 568 -27.19 6.29 6.73
N ALA A 569 -26.88 6.51 5.45
CA ALA A 569 -25.77 7.34 5.01
C ALA A 569 -25.95 8.79 5.46
N VAL A 570 -27.12 9.39 5.25
CA VAL A 570 -27.40 10.78 5.71
C VAL A 570 -27.11 10.94 7.19
N THR A 571 -27.65 10.05 8.04
CA THR A 571 -27.43 10.09 9.49
C THR A 571 -25.93 9.94 9.83
N SER A 572 -25.25 9.04 9.14
CA SER A 572 -23.81 8.80 9.31
C SER A 572 -22.98 10.06 8.97
N LEU A 573 -23.25 10.69 7.82
CA LEU A 573 -22.55 11.90 7.38
C LEU A 573 -22.81 13.09 8.31
N GLN A 574 -24.04 13.27 8.80
CA GLN A 574 -24.36 14.31 9.79
C GLN A 574 -23.59 14.13 11.10
N LYS A 575 -23.43 12.88 11.55
CA LYS A 575 -22.65 12.57 12.74
C LYS A 575 -21.18 12.93 12.56
N VAL A 576 -20.59 12.63 11.40
CA VAL A 576 -19.20 13.01 11.08
C VAL A 576 -19.02 14.52 11.07
N VAL A 577 -19.88 15.25 10.35
CA VAL A 577 -19.84 16.72 10.30
C VAL A 577 -19.98 17.33 11.69
N SER A 578 -20.95 16.86 12.48
CA SER A 578 -21.17 17.40 13.83
C SER A 578 -19.99 17.14 14.78
N THR A 579 -19.27 16.03 14.60
CA THR A 579 -18.08 15.69 15.39
C THR A 579 -16.87 16.54 14.97
N LEU A 580 -16.71 16.78 13.66
CA LEU A 580 -15.49 17.39 13.11
C LEU A 580 -15.59 18.91 12.87
N LYS A 581 -16.77 19.51 12.95
CA LYS A 581 -16.98 20.96 12.69
C LYS A 581 -16.19 21.91 13.61
N LEU A 582 -15.63 21.42 14.71
CA LEU A 582 -14.75 22.19 15.58
C LEU A 582 -13.30 22.26 15.07
N TYR A 583 -12.93 21.36 14.17
CA TYR A 583 -11.56 21.19 13.65
C TYR A 583 -11.44 21.55 12.17
N TRP A 584 -12.55 21.51 11.44
CA TRP A 584 -12.61 21.78 10.01
C TRP A 584 -13.81 22.66 9.67
N GLU A 585 -13.60 23.58 8.74
CA GLU A 585 -14.66 24.41 8.20
C GLU A 585 -15.47 23.63 7.17
N PHE A 586 -16.76 23.41 7.46
CA PHE A 586 -17.71 22.88 6.51
C PHE A 586 -18.60 24.02 5.99
N PRO A 587 -19.14 23.94 4.75
CA PRO A 587 -20.10 24.92 4.27
C PRO A 587 -21.26 25.07 5.26
N GLU A 588 -21.66 26.31 5.57
CA GLU A 588 -22.70 26.59 6.59
C GLU A 588 -23.96 25.75 6.35
N GLU A 589 -24.34 25.59 5.09
CA GLU A 589 -25.46 24.77 4.63
C GLU A 589 -25.39 23.34 5.17
N VAL A 590 -24.23 22.67 5.12
CA VAL A 590 -24.03 21.28 5.55
C VAL A 590 -24.15 21.14 7.06
N THR A 591 -23.86 22.20 7.81
CA THR A 591 -23.91 22.20 9.29
C THR A 591 -25.31 22.41 9.86
N ARG A 592 -26.30 22.73 9.02
CA ARG A 592 -27.68 22.94 9.46
C ARG A 592 -28.42 21.61 9.64
N ASP A 593 -29.26 21.54 10.67
CA ASP A 593 -30.08 20.35 10.95
C ASP A 593 -31.10 20.03 9.83
N ASP A 594 -31.49 21.03 9.04
CA ASP A 594 -32.42 20.89 7.92
C ASP A 594 -31.74 20.52 6.59
N PHE A 595 -30.40 20.44 6.56
CA PHE A 595 -29.65 20.10 5.36
C PHE A 595 -29.98 18.70 4.86
N ARG A 596 -30.06 18.58 3.53
CA ARG A 596 -30.30 17.33 2.85
C ARG A 596 -29.14 17.05 1.92
N PHE A 597 -28.34 16.04 2.26
CA PHE A 597 -27.32 15.53 1.35
C PHE A 597 -27.96 15.13 0.03
N ALA A 598 -27.55 15.81 -1.03
CA ALA A 598 -27.99 15.53 -2.39
C ALA A 598 -26.87 15.92 -3.33
N LEU A 599 -26.51 15.05 -4.26
CA LEU A 599 -25.55 15.36 -5.31
C LEU A 599 -26.22 16.20 -6.40
N PRO A 600 -25.44 16.95 -7.21
CA PRO A 600 -26.00 17.81 -8.24
C PRO A 600 -26.89 17.04 -9.23
N VAL A 601 -27.95 17.68 -9.74
CA VAL A 601 -28.98 17.00 -10.53
C VAL A 601 -28.43 16.46 -11.86
N GLU A 602 -27.42 17.15 -12.41
CA GLU A 602 -26.67 16.77 -13.60
C GLU A 602 -25.87 15.47 -13.42
N TRP A 603 -25.63 15.04 -12.18
CA TRP A 603 -25.06 13.74 -11.88
C TRP A 603 -26.12 12.63 -11.95
N ARG A 604 -27.40 12.90 -12.19
CA ARG A 604 -28.43 11.84 -12.31
C ARG A 604 -28.38 11.19 -13.70
N ALA A 605 -28.46 9.86 -13.77
CA ALA A 605 -28.56 9.15 -15.05
C ALA A 605 -29.79 9.61 -15.86
N ALA A 606 -29.59 9.98 -17.13
CA ALA A 606 -30.66 10.44 -18.02
C ALA A 606 -31.81 9.42 -18.17
N ASN A 607 -31.51 8.12 -18.01
CA ASN A 607 -32.44 7.00 -18.20
C ASN A 607 -33.03 6.42 -16.89
N SER A 608 -32.84 7.08 -15.73
CA SER A 608 -33.40 6.61 -14.45
C SER A 608 -34.95 6.57 -14.52
N LEU A 609 -35.59 5.50 -14.05
CA LEU A 609 -37.07 5.33 -14.03
C LEU A 609 -37.84 6.53 -13.41
N SER A 610 -37.15 7.35 -12.60
CA SER A 610 -37.68 8.59 -12.00
C SER A 610 -37.77 9.80 -12.94
N THR A 611 -37.15 9.76 -14.13
CA THR A 611 -37.21 10.82 -15.15
C THR A 611 -38.39 10.64 -16.12
N ARG A 612 -39.19 9.57 -15.99
CA ARG A 612 -40.50 9.52 -16.65
C ARG A 612 -41.34 10.71 -16.16
N PRO A 613 -41.91 11.53 -17.05
CA PRO A 613 -42.76 12.64 -16.62
C PRO A 613 -43.82 12.10 -15.67
N LYS A 614 -43.93 12.70 -14.48
CA LYS A 614 -44.97 12.35 -13.50
C LYS A 614 -46.29 12.33 -14.27
N ARG A 615 -46.97 11.18 -14.28
CA ARG A 615 -48.32 11.07 -14.85
C ARG A 615 -49.14 12.21 -14.24
N ALA A 616 -49.70 13.07 -15.09
CA ALA A 616 -50.54 14.18 -14.64
C ALA A 616 -51.57 13.65 -13.62
N PRO A 617 -51.79 14.34 -12.48
CA PRO A 617 -52.73 13.88 -11.48
C PRO A 617 -54.07 13.61 -12.17
N LYS A 618 -54.62 12.40 -12.00
CA LYS A 618 -55.94 12.09 -12.53
C LYS A 618 -56.91 13.16 -12.02
N PRO A 619 -57.74 13.77 -12.88
CA PRO A 619 -58.70 14.76 -12.43
C PRO A 619 -59.53 14.14 -11.30
N LYS A 620 -59.58 14.80 -10.15
CA LYS A 620 -60.45 14.40 -9.05
C LYS A 620 -61.85 14.26 -9.63
N LYS A 621 -62.42 13.04 -9.59
CA LYS A 621 -63.84 12.85 -9.91
C LYS A 621 -64.60 13.75 -8.93
N ARG A 622 -65.20 14.83 -9.44
CA ARG A 622 -66.25 15.52 -8.71
C ARG A 622 -67.34 14.49 -8.49
N LEU A 623 -67.68 14.22 -7.23
CA LEU A 623 -68.92 13.54 -6.90
C LEU A 623 -70.04 14.35 -7.54
N ALA A 624 -70.75 13.72 -8.48
CA ALA A 624 -72.03 14.25 -8.92
C ALA A 624 -72.97 14.15 -7.72
N VAL A 625 -73.38 15.29 -7.19
CA VAL A 625 -74.54 15.36 -6.32
C VAL A 625 -75.73 15.42 -7.27
N GLU A 626 -76.42 14.30 -7.45
CA GLU A 626 -77.79 14.32 -7.99
C GLU A 626 -78.73 14.82 -6.88
N GLY A 627 -79.65 15.69 -7.28
CA GLY A 627 -80.57 16.41 -6.39
C GLY A 627 -81.69 15.57 -5.81
#